data_AF-A0A351BGX2-F1
#
_entry.id   AF-A0A351BGX2-F1
#
_cell.length_a   1.000
_cell.length_b   1.000
_cell.length_c   1.000
_cell.angle_alpha   90.00
_cell.angle_beta   90.00
_cell.angle_gamma   90.00
#
_symmetry.space_group_name_H-M   'P 1'
#
loop_
_entity.id
_entity.type
_entity.pdbx_description
1 polymer ?
#
loop_
_entity_poly.entity_id
_entity_poly.type
_entity_poly.pdbx_seq_one_letter_code
_entity_poly.pdbx_strand_id
1 'polypeptide(L)'
;AGWPENLDLVRADLVDYWRLLHDAGGRLDRHYLLYPNPWPKSCHLGRRWHGHPVFPTLLALGGVLECRSNWPLYIAELCFAIETLRGHTVACERYLPAAALTPFERKYFASGHALWRCRVDLGRH
;
A
#
# COMPACT_ATOMS: atom_id res chain seq x y z
N ALA A 1 -10.46 17.92 19.63
CA ALA A 1 -10.73 17.73 18.19
C ALA A 1 -11.93 16.80 18.08
N GLY A 2 -13.03 17.22 17.45
CA GLY A 2 -14.25 16.42 17.32
C GLY A 2 -14.07 15.28 16.31
N TRP A 3 -13.19 14.34 16.62
CA TRP A 3 -12.99 13.13 15.83
C TRP A 3 -14.16 12.15 16.04
N PRO A 4 -14.51 11.34 15.04
CA PRO A 4 -15.54 10.32 15.20
C PRO A 4 -15.04 9.21 16.14
N GLU A 5 -15.96 8.53 16.82
CA GLU A 5 -15.65 7.48 17.81
C GLU A 5 -14.97 6.25 17.22
N ASN A 6 -15.05 6.07 15.90
CA ASN A 6 -14.43 4.97 15.16
C ASN A 6 -13.07 5.33 14.53
N LEU A 7 -12.36 6.31 15.09
CA LEU A 7 -11.05 6.73 14.63
C LEU A 7 -10.01 6.62 15.74
N ASP A 8 -9.03 5.74 15.52
CA ASP A 8 -7.81 5.68 16.31
C ASP A 8 -6.62 6.24 15.52
N LEU A 9 -5.86 7.13 16.15
CA LEU A 9 -4.59 7.63 15.61
C LEU A 9 -3.44 7.00 16.38
N VAL A 10 -2.68 6.14 15.72
CA VAL A 10 -1.58 5.40 16.33
C VAL A 10 -0.25 5.93 15.83
N ARG A 11 0.66 6.23 16.77
CA ARG A 11 2.08 6.46 16.49
C ARG A 11 2.86 5.21 16.83
N ALA A 12 3.36 4.50 15.83
CA ALA A 12 4.11 3.26 15.99
C ALA A 12 5.20 3.12 14.91
N ASP A 13 6.17 2.24 15.16
CA ASP A 13 6.95 1.66 14.08
C ASP A 13 6.04 0.71 13.28
N LEU A 14 5.94 0.92 11.97
CA LEU A 14 4.96 0.21 11.16
C LEU A 14 5.34 -1.26 10.91
N VAL A 15 6.64 -1.58 10.92
CA VAL A 15 7.11 -2.96 10.75
C VAL A 15 6.69 -3.79 11.95
N ASP A 16 6.95 -3.29 13.16
CA ASP A 16 6.56 -3.96 14.39
C ASP A 16 5.05 -3.97 14.55
N TYR A 17 4.36 -2.87 14.22
CA TYR A 17 2.90 -2.80 14.31
C TYR A 17 2.21 -3.86 13.45
N TRP A 18 2.63 -4.05 12.19
CA TRP A 18 2.03 -5.09 11.34
C TRP A 18 2.29 -6.51 11.84
N ARG A 19 3.48 -6.76 12.40
CA ARG A 19 3.81 -8.06 13.00
C ARG A 19 2.95 -8.33 14.22
N LEU A 20 2.88 -7.39 15.15
CA LEU A 20 2.06 -7.50 16.36
C LEU A 20 0.58 -7.63 16.02
N LEU A 21 0.09 -6.86 15.04
CA LEU A 21 -1.30 -6.98 14.57
C LEU A 21 -1.58 -8.36 13.98
N HIS A 22 -0.65 -8.90 13.18
CA HIS A 22 -0.79 -10.24 12.61
C HIS A 22 -0.76 -11.32 13.70
N ASP A 23 0.19 -11.24 14.63
CA ASP A 23 0.36 -12.19 15.74
C ASP A 23 -0.85 -12.19 16.69
N ALA A 24 -1.52 -11.03 16.84
CA ALA A 24 -2.78 -10.90 17.59
C ALA A 24 -4.00 -11.46 16.83
N GLY A 25 -3.82 -12.07 15.65
CA GLY A 25 -4.91 -12.56 14.80
C GLY A 25 -5.66 -11.44 14.07
N GLY A 26 -5.08 -10.25 13.97
CA GLY A 26 -5.65 -9.11 13.27
C GLY A 26 -5.90 -9.42 11.80
N ARG A 27 -7.09 -9.01 11.34
CA ARG A 27 -7.53 -9.11 9.95
C ARG A 27 -8.12 -7.77 9.53
N LEU A 28 -7.71 -7.31 8.36
CA LEU A 28 -8.15 -6.04 7.81
C LEU A 28 -9.24 -6.30 6.78
N ASP A 29 -10.29 -5.47 6.76
CA ASP A 29 -11.20 -5.43 5.61
C ASP A 29 -10.53 -4.68 4.44
N ARG A 30 -9.74 -3.65 4.77
CA ARG A 30 -8.99 -2.85 3.81
C ARG A 30 -7.79 -2.17 4.46
N HIS A 31 -6.72 -2.03 3.69
CA HIS A 31 -5.55 -1.24 4.08
C HIS A 31 -4.89 -0.56 2.88
N TYR A 32 -4.21 0.54 3.17
CA TYR A 32 -3.74 1.46 2.16
C TYR A 32 -2.25 1.79 2.31
N LEU A 33 -1.54 1.79 1.17
CA LEU A 33 -0.21 2.37 1.02
C LEU A 33 -0.30 3.56 0.06
N LEU A 34 -0.50 4.77 0.59
CA LEU A 34 -0.73 5.96 -0.22
C LEU A 34 0.55 6.78 -0.35
N TYR A 35 1.09 6.84 -1.56
CA TYR A 35 2.29 7.59 -1.92
C TYR A 35 3.51 7.26 -1.02
N PRO A 36 3.85 5.96 -0.86
CA PRO A 36 5.05 5.58 -0.12
C PRO A 36 6.30 6.18 -0.76
N ASN A 37 7.36 6.36 0.03
CA ASN A 37 8.61 6.89 -0.49
C ASN A 37 9.15 5.97 -1.62
N PRO A 38 9.35 6.51 -2.84
CA PRO A 38 9.69 5.69 -4.00
C PRO A 38 11.08 5.06 -3.93
N TRP A 39 12.06 5.73 -3.32
CA TRP A 39 13.47 5.29 -3.33
C TRP A 39 13.97 4.92 -4.74
N PRO A 40 14.16 5.88 -5.65
CA PRO A 40 14.25 5.62 -7.09
C PRO A 40 15.46 4.79 -7.53
N LYS A 41 16.56 4.81 -6.76
CA LYS A 41 17.77 4.04 -7.06
C LYS A 41 17.53 2.55 -6.79
N SER A 42 17.94 1.69 -7.72
CA SER A 42 17.78 0.22 -7.60
C SER A 42 18.44 -0.36 -6.34
N CYS A 43 19.59 0.18 -5.92
CA CYS A 43 20.25 -0.20 -4.67
C CYS A 43 19.40 0.03 -3.41
N HIS A 44 18.30 0.78 -3.50
CA HIS A 44 17.37 1.02 -2.40
C HIS A 44 16.12 0.13 -2.45
N LEU A 45 16.08 -0.92 -3.28
CA LEU A 45 14.92 -1.82 -3.37
C LEU A 45 14.48 -2.35 -2.00
N GLY A 46 15.42 -2.73 -1.12
CA GLY A 46 15.12 -3.21 0.23
C GLY A 46 14.45 -2.17 1.15
N ARG A 47 14.39 -0.90 0.76
CA ARG A 47 13.65 0.17 1.47
C ARG A 47 12.22 0.35 0.99
N ARG A 48 11.84 -0.28 -0.13
CA ARG A 48 10.47 -0.29 -0.64
C ARG A 48 9.69 -1.40 0.05
N TRP A 49 8.39 -1.23 0.25
CA TRP A 49 7.60 -2.20 1.02
C TRP A 49 7.65 -3.60 0.41
N HIS A 50 7.55 -3.72 -0.92
CA HIS A 50 7.67 -5.00 -1.64
C HIS A 50 9.07 -5.63 -1.63
N GLY A 51 10.11 -4.86 -1.29
CA GLY A 51 11.47 -5.36 -1.11
C GLY A 51 11.84 -5.61 0.36
N HIS A 52 10.95 -5.26 1.30
CA HIS A 52 11.22 -5.36 2.73
C HIS A 52 10.80 -6.74 3.28
N PRO A 53 11.55 -7.36 4.22
CA PRO A 53 11.18 -8.66 4.81
C PRO A 53 9.82 -8.72 5.52
N VAL A 54 9.21 -7.58 5.83
CA VAL A 54 7.85 -7.50 6.43
C VAL A 54 6.74 -7.72 5.40
N PHE A 55 7.06 -7.69 4.10
CA PHE A 55 6.05 -7.73 3.04
C PHE A 55 5.11 -8.94 3.12
N PRO A 56 5.59 -10.18 3.40
CA PRO A 56 4.68 -11.31 3.58
C PRO A 56 3.71 -11.11 4.74
N THR A 57 4.14 -10.51 5.86
CA THR A 57 3.27 -10.17 6.99
C THR A 57 2.21 -9.16 6.58
N LEU A 58 2.58 -8.13 5.82
CA LEU A 58 1.60 -7.17 5.29
C LEU A 58 0.53 -7.88 4.46
N LEU A 59 0.92 -8.79 3.56
CA LEU A 59 -0.05 -9.55 2.75
C LEU A 59 -0.92 -10.49 3.61
N ALA A 60 -0.36 -11.06 4.67
CA ALA A 60 -1.06 -11.97 5.57
C ALA A 60 -2.12 -11.30 6.46
N LEU A 61 -2.13 -9.97 6.55
CA LEU A 61 -3.21 -9.21 7.20
C LEU A 61 -4.54 -9.29 6.42
N GLY A 62 -4.49 -9.72 5.15
CA GLY A 62 -5.67 -10.00 4.33
C GLY A 62 -6.43 -8.75 3.89
N GLY A 63 -7.67 -8.99 3.43
CA GLY A 63 -8.56 -7.94 2.95
C GLY A 63 -8.09 -7.27 1.67
N VAL A 64 -8.61 -6.08 1.40
CA VAL A 64 -8.26 -5.34 0.18
C VAL A 64 -7.02 -4.47 0.41
N LEU A 65 -5.91 -4.81 -0.23
CA LEU A 65 -4.74 -3.95 -0.34
C LEU A 65 -4.91 -2.96 -1.50
N GLU A 66 -4.74 -1.68 -1.20
CA GLU A 66 -4.68 -0.63 -2.21
C GLU A 66 -3.43 0.23 -2.03
N CYS A 67 -2.53 0.17 -3.01
CA CYS A 67 -1.37 1.04 -3.08
C CYS A 67 -1.54 2.05 -4.21
N ARG A 68 -1.23 3.32 -3.94
CA ARG A 68 -1.28 4.41 -4.93
C ARG A 68 0.04 5.14 -4.98
N SER A 69 0.44 5.57 -6.17
CA SER A 69 1.65 6.36 -6.38
C SER A 69 1.54 7.16 -7.68
N ASN A 70 2.32 8.22 -7.80
CA ASN A 70 2.55 8.88 -9.10
C ASN A 70 3.69 8.22 -9.89
N TRP A 71 4.32 7.18 -9.34
CA TRP A 71 5.44 6.48 -9.97
C TRP A 71 5.03 5.09 -10.46
N PRO A 72 4.88 4.86 -11.78
CA PRO A 72 4.40 3.58 -12.33
C PRO A 72 5.28 2.40 -11.96
N LEU A 73 6.60 2.59 -11.93
CA LEU A 73 7.54 1.50 -11.64
C LEU A 73 7.33 0.93 -10.23
N TYR A 74 7.07 1.78 -9.24
CA TYR A 74 6.78 1.31 -7.88
C TYR A 74 5.54 0.41 -7.84
N ILE A 75 4.46 0.82 -8.52
CA ILE A 75 3.22 0.02 -8.57
C ILE A 75 3.46 -1.28 -9.34
N ALA A 76 4.17 -1.24 -10.47
CA ALA A 76 4.48 -2.43 -11.25
C ALA A 76 5.32 -3.45 -10.45
N GLU A 77 6.34 -3.00 -9.73
CA GLU A 77 7.16 -3.87 -8.87
C GLU A 77 6.36 -4.43 -7.70
N LEU A 78 5.47 -3.64 -7.10
CA LEU A 78 4.56 -4.11 -6.05
C LEU A 78 3.63 -5.21 -6.59
N CYS A 79 3.01 -5.00 -7.76
CA CYS A 79 2.19 -6.02 -8.42
C CYS A 79 2.98 -7.30 -8.63
N PHE A 80 4.17 -7.21 -9.24
CA PHE A 80 5.04 -8.36 -9.47
C PHE A 80 5.39 -9.11 -8.17
N ALA A 81 5.69 -8.40 -7.08
CA ALA A 81 5.97 -9.02 -5.79
C ALA A 81 4.74 -9.74 -5.20
N ILE A 82 3.54 -9.16 -5.34
CA ILE A 82 2.29 -9.82 -4.89
C ILE A 82 2.02 -11.06 -5.73
N GLU A 83 2.11 -10.96 -7.06
CA GLU A 83 1.93 -12.08 -7.99
C GLU A 83 2.89 -13.24 -7.65
N THR A 84 4.15 -12.92 -7.39
CA THR A 84 5.19 -13.90 -7.03
C THR A 84 4.85 -14.65 -5.74
N LEU A 85 4.25 -13.98 -4.76
CA LEU A 85 3.91 -14.57 -3.45
C LEU A 85 2.52 -15.20 -3.39
N ARG A 86 1.59 -14.81 -4.27
CA ARG A 86 0.18 -15.21 -4.20
C ARG A 86 -0.30 -16.03 -5.40
N GLY A 87 0.47 -16.08 -6.48
CA GLY A 87 0.21 -16.94 -7.64
C GLY A 87 -0.92 -16.48 -8.55
N HIS A 88 -1.43 -15.25 -8.40
CA HIS A 88 -2.47 -14.68 -9.25
C HIS A 88 -2.11 -13.28 -9.71
N THR A 89 -2.52 -12.92 -10.93
CA THR A 89 -2.23 -11.64 -11.58
C THR A 89 -2.79 -10.45 -10.81
N VAL A 90 -2.05 -9.35 -10.77
CA VAL A 90 -2.41 -8.09 -10.11
C VAL A 90 -2.15 -6.92 -11.05
N ALA A 91 -3.20 -6.15 -11.34
CA ALA A 91 -3.11 -5.06 -12.31
C ALA A 91 -2.38 -3.83 -11.76
N CYS A 92 -1.40 -3.34 -12.53
CA CYS A 92 -0.87 -1.99 -12.41
C CYS A 92 -1.72 -1.05 -13.28
N GLU A 93 -2.60 -0.29 -12.66
CA GLU A 93 -3.64 0.49 -13.35
C GLU A 93 -3.31 1.97 -13.37
N ARG A 94 -3.63 2.65 -14.48
CA ARG A 94 -3.79 4.11 -14.45
C ARG A 94 -4.97 4.45 -13.56
N TYR A 95 -4.80 5.47 -12.73
CA TYR A 95 -5.80 5.87 -11.75
C TYR A 95 -6.19 7.35 -11.95
N LEU A 96 -7.50 7.59 -12.00
CA LEU A 96 -8.10 8.92 -12.03
C LEU A 96 -8.97 9.06 -10.78
N PRO A 97 -8.54 9.83 -9.75
CA PRO A 97 -9.32 9.99 -8.53
C PRO A 97 -10.58 10.83 -8.80
N ALA A 98 -11.75 10.31 -8.44
CA ALA A 98 -12.99 11.10 -8.40
C ALA A 98 -12.91 12.18 -7.31
N ALA A 99 -12.33 11.81 -6.16
CA ALA A 99 -11.96 12.71 -5.09
C ALA A 99 -10.60 12.28 -4.54
N ALA A 100 -9.71 13.23 -4.32
CA ALA A 100 -8.36 12.95 -3.87
C ALA A 100 -8.32 12.72 -2.36
N LEU A 101 -7.86 11.54 -1.95
CA LEU A 101 -7.76 11.10 -0.55
C LEU A 101 -6.63 11.82 0.20
N THR A 102 -5.50 12.11 -0.47
CA THR A 102 -4.31 12.67 0.18
C THR A 102 -3.88 14.01 -0.42
N PRO A 103 -3.14 14.85 0.33
CA PRO A 103 -2.50 16.05 -0.24
C PRO A 103 -1.54 15.72 -1.40
N PHE A 104 -0.83 14.59 -1.34
CA PHE A 104 0.04 14.14 -2.43
C PHE A 104 -0.76 13.81 -3.69
N GLU A 105 -1.90 13.12 -3.54
CA GLU A 105 -2.79 12.81 -4.65
C GLU A 105 -3.31 14.07 -5.33
N ARG A 106 -3.79 15.05 -4.53
CA ARG A 106 -4.19 16.37 -5.03
C ARG A 106 -3.07 17.06 -5.78
N LYS A 107 -1.88 17.13 -5.16
CA LYS A 107 -0.70 17.79 -5.74
C LYS A 107 -0.32 17.19 -7.09
N TYR A 108 -0.10 15.87 -7.12
CA TYR A 108 0.35 15.21 -8.35
C TYR A 108 -0.68 15.28 -9.46
N PHE A 109 -1.97 15.12 -9.12
CA PHE A 109 -3.05 15.26 -10.09
C PHE A 109 -3.12 16.68 -10.66
N ALA A 110 -3.12 17.71 -9.80
CA ALA A 110 -3.17 19.11 -10.22
C ALA A 110 -1.94 19.52 -11.07
N SER A 111 -0.79 18.89 -10.85
CA SER A 111 0.42 19.06 -11.65
C SER A 111 0.46 18.23 -12.94
N GLY A 112 -0.63 17.53 -13.29
CA GLY A 112 -0.73 16.75 -14.53
C GLY A 112 0.04 15.44 -14.55
N HIS A 113 0.53 14.95 -13.39
CA HIS A 113 1.16 13.63 -13.33
C HIS A 113 0.11 12.53 -13.51
N ALA A 114 0.48 11.49 -14.27
CA ALA A 114 -0.26 10.24 -14.26
C ALA A 114 -0.19 9.60 -12.87
N LEU A 115 -1.33 9.18 -12.35
CA LEU A 115 -1.42 8.42 -11.10
C LEU A 115 -1.63 6.94 -11.42
N TRP A 116 -1.15 6.09 -10.52
CA TRP A 116 -1.13 4.65 -10.68
C TRP A 116 -1.59 3.98 -9.40
N ARG A 117 -2.26 2.83 -9.56
CA ARG A 117 -2.80 2.04 -8.46
C ARG A 117 -2.57 0.55 -8.68
N CYS A 118 -2.29 -0.14 -7.57
CA CYS A 118 -2.51 -1.57 -7.42
C CYS A 118 -3.66 -1.76 -6.43
N ARG A 119 -4.69 -2.53 -6.80
CA ARG A 119 -5.76 -2.93 -5.88
C ARG A 119 -5.98 -4.43 -6.01
N VAL A 120 -5.84 -5.14 -4.90
CA VAL A 120 -5.96 -6.60 -4.86
C VAL A 120 -6.74 -7.03 -3.63
N ASP A 121 -7.57 -8.05 -3.79
CA ASP A 121 -8.20 -8.76 -2.67
C ASP A 121 -7.28 -9.90 -2.25
N LEU A 122 -6.75 -9.82 -1.03
CA LEU A 122 -5.85 -10.81 -0.45
C LEU A 122 -6.62 -11.96 0.23
N GLY A 123 -7.94 -11.87 0.29
CA GLY A 123 -8.85 -12.82 0.91
C GLY A 123 -8.83 -12.76 2.43
N ARG A 124 -9.60 -13.67 3.03
CA ARG A 124 -9.50 -14.07 4.44
C ARG A 124 -8.94 -15.48 4.45
N HIS A 125 -7.81 -15.70 5.12
CA HIS A 125 -7.36 -17.05 5.50
C HIS A 125 -7.99 -17.43 6.82
#